data_AF-A0A2R6A9N8-F1
#
_entry.id   AF-A0A2R6A9N8-F1
#
_cell.length_a   1.000
_cell.length_b   1.000
_cell.length_c   1.000
_cell.angle_alpha   90.00
_cell.angle_beta   90.00
_cell.angle_gamma   90.00
#
_symmetry.space_group_name_H-M   'P 1'
#
loop_
_entity.id
_entity.type
_entity.pdbx_description
1 polymer ?
#
loop_
_entity_poly.entity_id
_entity_poly.type
_entity_poly.pdbx_seq_one_letter_code
_entity_poly.pdbx_strand_id
1 'polypeptide(L)'
;MVIIGSLMGADLILYKHESFQRVVVLPALKLRIEEELLKELEKFKQPVPKSVAEQWMLSPYELTELRDLGYLKETPSGYVLREWIKKYLEKIENKE
;
A
#
# COMPACT_ATOMS: atom_id res chain seq x y z
N MET A 1 -5.18 -13.13 -3.68
CA MET A 1 -4.16 -12.07 -3.84
C MET A 1 -3.08 -12.28 -2.78
N VAL A 2 -1.92 -12.80 -3.17
CA VAL A 2 -0.89 -13.32 -2.23
C VAL A 2 -0.13 -12.19 -1.51
N ILE A 3 0.23 -11.14 -2.26
CA ILE A 3 1.02 -10.01 -1.75
C ILE A 3 0.30 -9.28 -0.61
N ILE A 4 -1.00 -9.01 -0.74
CA ILE A 4 -1.79 -8.39 0.34
C ILE A 4 -1.84 -9.32 1.56
N GLY A 5 -2.03 -10.62 1.37
CA GLY A 5 -2.01 -11.58 2.48
C GLY A 5 -0.70 -11.51 3.26
N SER A 6 0.43 -11.52 2.56
CA SER A 6 1.76 -11.34 3.15
C SER A 6 1.92 -10.00 3.88
N LEU A 7 1.52 -8.89 3.26
CA LEU A 7 1.54 -7.55 3.88
C LEU A 7 0.63 -7.46 5.12
N MET A 8 -0.46 -8.23 5.14
CA MET A 8 -1.42 -8.30 6.24
C MET A 8 -0.96 -9.20 7.39
N GLY A 9 0.16 -9.92 7.21
CA GLY A 9 0.75 -10.81 8.21
C GLY A 9 0.28 -12.26 8.11
N ALA A 10 -0.06 -12.76 6.92
CA ALA A 10 -0.38 -14.17 6.75
C ALA A 10 0.83 -15.06 7.09
N ASP A 11 0.60 -16.07 7.93
CA ASP A 11 1.65 -17.01 8.35
C ASP A 11 1.97 -18.06 7.27
N LEU A 12 0.99 -18.39 6.42
CA LEU A 12 1.12 -19.49 5.46
C LEU A 12 0.24 -19.25 4.24
N ILE A 13 0.77 -19.55 3.04
CA ILE A 13 0.04 -19.46 1.78
C ILE A 13 -0.09 -20.87 1.20
N LEU A 14 -1.33 -21.33 1.03
CA LEU A 14 -1.63 -22.63 0.45
C LEU A 14 -2.05 -22.46 -1.01
N TYR A 15 -1.45 -23.27 -1.88
CA TYR A 15 -1.80 -23.36 -3.29
C TYR A 15 -2.10 -24.80 -3.67
N LYS A 16 -3.24 -25.06 -4.30
CA LYS A 16 -3.54 -26.37 -4.88
C LYS A 16 -3.07 -26.38 -6.32
N HIS A 17 -2.03 -27.16 -6.61
CA HIS A 17 -1.53 -27.30 -7.98
C HIS A 17 -2.46 -28.23 -8.78
N GLU A 18 -3.05 -27.72 -9.86
CA GLU A 18 -4.08 -28.44 -10.63
C GLU A 18 -3.55 -29.75 -11.24
N SER A 19 -2.33 -29.74 -11.79
CA SER A 19 -1.72 -30.92 -12.44
C SER A 19 -1.39 -32.08 -11.48
N PHE A 20 -1.14 -31.80 -10.21
CA PHE A 20 -0.73 -32.83 -9.24
C PHE A 20 -1.80 -33.10 -8.18
N GLN A 21 -2.92 -32.36 -8.21
CA GLN A 21 -4.01 -32.42 -7.24
C GLN A 21 -3.54 -32.38 -5.77
N ARG A 22 -2.40 -31.73 -5.51
CA ARG A 22 -1.77 -31.63 -4.19
C ARG A 22 -1.73 -30.20 -3.70
N VAL A 23 -1.82 -30.05 -2.38
CA VAL A 23 -1.62 -28.78 -1.70
C VAL A 23 -0.12 -28.57 -1.51
N VAL A 24 0.35 -27.40 -1.94
CA VAL A 24 1.73 -26.95 -1.81
C VAL A 24 1.73 -25.72 -0.91
N VAL A 25 2.69 -25.67 0.02
CA VAL A 25 2.93 -24.50 0.85
C VAL A 25 3.89 -23.57 0.12
N LEU A 26 3.44 -22.35 -0.17
CA LEU A 26 4.32 -21.31 -0.70
C LEU A 26 5.02 -20.60 0.46
N PRO A 27 6.28 -20.16 0.29
CA PRO A 27 6.97 -19.38 1.30
C PRO A 27 6.22 -18.08 1.57
N ALA A 28 5.76 -17.90 2.81
CA ALA A 28 5.17 -16.65 3.25
C ALA A 28 6.27 -15.67 3.65
N LEU A 29 6.54 -14.70 2.78
CA LEU A 29 7.43 -13.59 3.10
C LEU A 29 6.69 -12.61 4.01
N LYS A 30 7.34 -12.23 5.11
CA LYS A 30 6.88 -11.12 5.96
C LYS A 30 7.21 -9.81 5.26
N LEU A 31 6.27 -9.33 4.46
CA LEU A 31 6.42 -8.08 3.73
C LEU A 31 5.93 -6.91 4.60
N ARG A 32 6.62 -5.77 4.50
CA ARG A 32 6.18 -4.48 5.02
C ARG A 32 6.45 -3.42 3.95
N ILE A 33 5.61 -2.40 3.91
CA ILE A 33 5.92 -1.19 3.13
C ILE A 33 7.00 -0.42 3.90
N GLU A 34 7.93 0.18 3.16
CA GLU A 34 8.99 1.01 3.72
C GLU A 34 8.42 2.16 4.56
N GLU A 35 9.01 2.39 5.74
CA GLU A 35 8.50 3.39 6.70
C GLU A 35 8.56 4.82 6.14
N GLU A 36 9.58 5.14 5.34
CA GLU A 36 9.72 6.45 4.70
C GLU A 36 8.55 6.72 3.76
N LEU A 37 8.19 5.73 2.92
CA LEU A 37 7.04 5.83 2.04
C LEU A 37 5.74 5.99 2.85
N LEU A 38 5.59 5.26 3.97
CA LEU A 38 4.40 5.38 4.80
C LEU A 38 4.24 6.79 5.37
N LYS A 39 5.32 7.39 5.91
CA LYS A 39 5.31 8.77 6.42
C LYS A 39 4.91 9.78 5.35
N GLU A 40 5.37 9.59 4.12
CA GLU A 40 4.98 10.44 3.00
C GLU A 40 3.48 10.27 2.66
N LEU A 41 2.97 9.04 2.67
CA LEU A 41 1.55 8.74 2.43
C LEU A 41 0.63 9.25 3.55
N GLU A 42 1.09 9.33 4.79
CA GLU A 42 0.30 9.87 5.90
C GLU A 42 -0.14 11.32 5.69
N LYS A 43 0.66 12.11 4.96
CA LYS A 43 0.33 13.50 4.59
C LYS A 43 -0.98 13.57 3.79
N PHE A 44 -1.36 12.48 3.11
CA PHE A 44 -2.58 12.35 2.31
C PHE A 44 -3.74 11.63 3.02
N LYS A 45 -3.67 11.44 4.36
CA LYS A 45 -4.81 10.91 5.17
C LYS A 45 -6.10 11.68 4.88
N GLN A 46 -6.00 12.99 4.71
CA GLN A 46 -7.07 13.85 4.24
C GLN A 46 -6.85 14.22 2.76
N PRO A 47 -7.91 14.53 1.99
CA PRO A 47 -7.76 15.03 0.63
C PRO A 47 -6.88 16.28 0.57
N VAL A 48 -5.84 16.24 -0.27
CA VAL A 48 -4.86 17.31 -0.40
C VAL A 48 -5.06 18.04 -1.72
N PRO A 49 -5.27 19.37 -1.73
CA PRO A 49 -5.38 20.13 -2.97
C PRO A 49 -4.11 20.05 -3.83
N LYS A 50 -4.26 20.14 -5.17
CA LYS A 50 -3.12 20.03 -6.10
C LYS A 50 -2.01 21.04 -5.80
N SER A 51 -2.37 22.31 -5.56
CA SER A 51 -1.43 23.37 -5.24
C SER A 51 -0.61 23.11 -3.97
N VAL A 52 -1.22 22.45 -2.98
CA VAL A 52 -0.55 22.09 -1.72
C VAL A 52 0.35 20.88 -1.93
N ALA A 53 -0.14 19.88 -2.66
CA ALA A 53 0.63 18.68 -2.97
C ALA A 53 1.90 19.03 -3.77
N GLU A 54 1.80 19.90 -4.77
CA GLU A 54 2.95 20.34 -5.60
C GLU A 54 4.01 21.11 -4.79
N GLN A 55 3.62 21.74 -3.68
CA GLN A 55 4.56 22.40 -2.77
C GLN A 55 5.30 21.42 -1.85
N TRP A 56 4.79 20.19 -1.71
CA TRP A 56 5.47 19.18 -0.92
C TRP A 56 6.66 18.63 -1.72
N MET A 57 7.86 18.93 -1.27
CA MET A 57 9.05 18.18 -1.66
C MET A 57 8.98 16.80 -1.00
N LEU A 58 8.22 15.90 -1.60
CA LEU A 58 8.16 14.49 -1.20
C LEU A 58 9.47 13.83 -1.67
N SER A 59 10.58 14.05 -0.96
CA SER A 59 11.84 13.34 -1.27
C SER A 59 11.87 12.04 -0.46
N PRO A 60 12.09 10.87 -1.07
CA PRO A 60 12.57 10.64 -2.45
C PRO A 60 11.47 10.43 -3.52
N TYR A 61 10.19 10.44 -3.15
CA TYR A 61 9.09 9.99 -4.01
C TYR A 61 8.35 11.09 -4.76
N GLU A 62 8.35 11.04 -6.09
CA GLU A 62 7.56 11.98 -6.87
C GLU A 62 6.04 11.71 -6.77
N LEU A 63 5.21 12.76 -6.75
CA LEU A 63 3.75 12.64 -6.77
C LEU A 63 3.23 11.79 -7.94
N THR A 64 3.84 11.96 -9.11
CA THR A 64 3.54 11.20 -10.32
C THR A 64 3.78 9.72 -10.09
N GLU A 65 4.91 9.36 -9.49
CA GLU A 65 5.28 7.98 -9.17
C GLU A 65 4.28 7.37 -8.17
N LEU A 66 3.94 8.09 -7.10
CA LEU A 66 2.96 7.63 -6.11
C LEU A 66 1.56 7.40 -6.70
N ARG A 67 1.18 8.21 -7.70
CA ARG A 67 -0.06 8.03 -8.46
C ARG A 67 0.02 6.80 -9.37
N ASP A 68 1.11 6.67 -10.12
CA ASP A 68 1.27 5.64 -11.15
C ASP A 68 1.43 4.24 -10.53
N LEU A 69 2.10 4.15 -9.37
CA LEU A 69 2.17 2.94 -8.55
C LEU A 69 0.84 2.60 -7.84
N GLY A 70 -0.14 3.51 -7.89
CA GLY A 70 -1.47 3.27 -7.35
C GLY A 70 -1.56 3.37 -5.83
N TYR A 71 -0.76 4.25 -5.21
CA TYR A 71 -0.95 4.68 -3.82
C TYR A 71 -1.98 5.81 -3.72
N LEU A 72 -1.89 6.77 -4.66
CA LEU A 72 -2.77 7.93 -4.74
C LEU A 72 -3.79 7.81 -5.87
N LYS A 73 -4.88 8.55 -5.73
CA LYS A 73 -5.87 8.81 -6.77
C LYS A 73 -5.97 10.32 -6.96
N GLU A 74 -5.77 10.74 -8.19
CA GLU A 74 -5.98 12.13 -8.58
C GLU A 74 -7.49 12.41 -8.72
N THR A 75 -7.93 13.54 -8.18
CA THR A 75 -9.29 14.07 -8.28
C THR A 75 -9.24 15.47 -8.90
N PRO A 76 -10.38 16.01 -9.38
CA PRO A 76 -10.41 17.39 -9.88
C PRO A 76 -9.92 18.42 -8.83
N SER A 77 -10.13 18.13 -7.55
CA SER A 77 -9.75 19.00 -6.44
C SER A 77 -8.35 18.75 -5.88
N GLY A 78 -7.67 17.65 -6.22
CA GLY A 78 -6.45 17.28 -5.51
C GLY A 78 -6.02 15.81 -5.65
N TYR A 79 -5.41 15.30 -4.59
CA TYR A 79 -4.99 13.91 -4.44
C TYR A 79 -5.61 13.31 -3.18
N VAL A 80 -6.01 12.05 -3.27
CA VAL A 80 -6.51 11.26 -2.14
C VAL A 80 -5.82 9.91 -2.10
N LEU A 81 -5.60 9.37 -0.90
CA LEU A 81 -5.17 7.97 -0.76
C LEU A 81 -6.21 7.03 -1.35
N ARG A 82 -5.73 5.97 -2.01
CA ARG A 82 -6.59 4.86 -2.42
C ARG A 82 -7.03 4.06 -1.20
N GLU A 83 -8.21 3.47 -1.32
CA GLU A 83 -8.91 2.79 -0.21
C GLU A 83 -8.08 1.68 0.45
N TRP A 84 -7.33 0.92 -0.34
CA TRP A 84 -6.51 -0.17 0.17
C TRP A 84 -5.34 0.34 1.03
N ILE A 85 -4.81 1.54 0.73
CA ILE A 85 -3.76 2.18 1.55
C ILE A 85 -4.35 2.71 2.85
N LYS A 86 -5.53 3.33 2.81
CA LYS A 86 -6.22 3.77 4.03
C LYS A 86 -6.40 2.61 5.01
N LYS A 87 -6.95 1.50 4.53
CA LYS A 87 -7.13 0.27 5.31
C LYS A 87 -5.81 -0.33 5.79
N TYR A 88 -4.75 -0.22 4.99
CA TYR A 88 -3.40 -0.65 5.39
C TYR A 88 -2.88 0.16 6.57
N LEU A 89 -2.96 1.50 6.49
CA LEU A 89 -2.52 2.44 7.53
C LEU A 89 -3.33 2.25 8.82
N GLU A 90 -4.66 2.22 8.74
CA GLU A 90 -5.56 1.99 9.89
C GLU A 90 -5.19 0.69 10.64
N LYS A 91 -4.87 -0.38 9.91
CA LYS A 91 -4.51 -1.66 10.52
C LYS A 91 -3.15 -1.62 11.23
N ILE A 92 -2.22 -0.78 10.77
CA ILE A 92 -0.92 -0.61 11.42
C ILE A 92 -1.07 0.21 12.70
N GLU A 93 -1.82 1.31 12.65
CA GLU A 93 -2.09 2.15 13.83
C GLU A 93 -2.78 1.37 14.96
N ASN A 94 -3.71 0.47 14.63
CA ASN A 94 -4.42 -0.36 15.60
C ASN A 94 -3.59 -1.53 16.17
N LYS A 95 -2.34 -1.72 15.71
CA LYS A 95 -1.43 -2.77 16.20
C LYS A 95 -0.35 -2.23 17.17
N GLU A 96 -0.27 -0.91 17.35
CA GLU A 96 0.51 -0.25 18.40
C GLU A 96 -0.33 -0.07 19.68
#